data_AF-A0A9P1DUL2-F1
#
_entry.id   AF-A0A9P1DUL2-F1
#
_cell.length_a   1.000
_cell.length_b   1.000
_cell.length_c   1.000
_cell.angle_alpha   90.00
_cell.angle_beta   90.00
_cell.angle_gamma   90.00
#
_symmetry.space_group_name_H-M   'P 1'
#
loop_
_entity.id
_entity.type
_entity.pdbx_description
1 polymer ?
#
loop_
_entity_poly.entity_id
_entity_poly.type
_entity_poly.pdbx_seq_one_letter_code
_entity_poly.pdbx_strand_id
1 'polypeptide(L)'
;MKYNYKPTYVDRKHHFADCVTWPSPPQPLLAPGKRNAKDVPADTHGNVVRLQLGDVTDAEAMLPVLLICLLWPALAEASLLQTAVKRPVIPCVIHQTAKRHQLQENESLWAETWRAKNPQCKYKLWNDTATCHAREEIAQLARTRSPALMWPIWEGLCCGHGAHRVTMNVRGLTPVQRADVFRYLVLWDQGGYYADVDAACTLPIDQYKIPKEASMIVGYEMGHRLKEKRRAEIKFARMEQFQQWFLASAPGNPVLLRCMELIRQRYTWKIESTLGLTGPGVFSDAVQEFLQQDDHRAVEEEVRIRRTPKVHFLSYPSETLYGSGLWKMWLLAAGRAKVSAMVAREDPGEAPQNLVKHYFAGSWKTEKDFESRRASV
;
A
#
# COMPACT_ATOMS: atom_id res chain seq x y z
N MET A 1 -16.02 -33.42 38.30
CA MET A 1 -16.76 -33.80 37.07
C MET A 1 -15.80 -33.72 35.89
N LYS A 2 -15.51 -34.85 35.23
CA LYS A 2 -14.70 -34.91 34.00
C LYS A 2 -15.61 -34.58 32.81
N TYR A 3 -15.29 -33.56 32.03
CA TYR A 3 -15.98 -33.28 30.77
C TYR A 3 -15.26 -34.00 29.62
N ASN A 4 -15.92 -35.06 29.10
CA ASN A 4 -15.54 -35.76 27.88
C ASN A 4 -15.97 -34.92 26.67
N TYR A 5 -15.03 -34.49 25.84
CA TYR A 5 -15.32 -33.92 24.54
C TYR A 5 -15.09 -35.00 23.46
N LYS A 6 -16.16 -35.48 22.84
CA LYS A 6 -16.11 -36.30 21.61
C LYS A 6 -16.36 -35.38 20.42
N PRO A 7 -15.44 -35.25 19.46
CA PRO A 7 -15.76 -34.57 18.20
C PRO A 7 -16.56 -35.51 17.30
N THR A 8 -17.75 -35.10 16.90
CA THR A 8 -18.54 -35.73 15.84
C THR A 8 -17.96 -35.30 14.49
N TYR A 9 -17.30 -36.24 13.81
CA TYR A 9 -16.85 -36.08 12.43
C TYR A 9 -18.06 -36.35 11.51
N VAL A 10 -18.53 -35.32 10.79
CA VAL A 10 -19.52 -35.50 9.73
C VAL A 10 -18.76 -35.52 8.41
N ASP A 11 -18.60 -36.72 7.85
CA ASP A 11 -18.14 -36.94 6.50
C ASP A 11 -19.15 -36.35 5.51
N ARG A 12 -18.74 -35.31 4.78
CA ARG A 12 -19.37 -34.88 3.54
C ARG A 12 -18.32 -34.84 2.43
N LYS A 13 -17.97 -36.01 1.92
CA LYS A 13 -17.75 -36.18 0.48
C LYS A 13 -18.97 -35.59 -0.25
N HIS A 14 -18.78 -34.70 -1.21
CA HIS A 14 -19.52 -34.54 -2.48
C HIS A 14 -18.95 -33.31 -3.23
N HIS A 15 -18.33 -33.60 -4.39
CA HIS A 15 -18.07 -32.76 -5.56
C HIS A 15 -17.56 -31.31 -5.40
N PHE A 16 -16.23 -31.17 -5.35
CA PHE A 16 -15.51 -30.02 -5.88
C PHE A 16 -14.75 -30.47 -7.13
N ALA A 17 -15.46 -30.59 -8.24
CA ALA A 17 -14.90 -30.61 -9.57
C ALA A 17 -15.82 -29.76 -10.43
N ASP A 18 -15.20 -28.96 -11.29
CA ASP A 18 -15.81 -28.04 -12.27
C ASP A 18 -16.04 -26.59 -11.81
N CYS A 19 -15.57 -25.69 -12.68
CA CYS A 19 -15.63 -24.22 -12.62
C CYS A 19 -14.48 -23.47 -11.93
N VAL A 20 -13.22 -23.79 -12.26
CA VAL A 20 -12.18 -22.75 -12.46
C VAL A 20 -11.16 -23.26 -13.51
N THR A 21 -11.36 -22.96 -14.79
CA THR A 21 -10.29 -23.08 -15.80
C THR A 21 -9.70 -21.68 -16.02
N TRP A 22 -8.47 -21.47 -15.54
CA TRP A 22 -7.65 -20.34 -15.96
C TRP A 22 -6.94 -20.69 -17.27
N PRO A 23 -6.83 -19.78 -18.24
CA PRO A 23 -6.06 -20.02 -19.44
C PRO A 23 -4.59 -20.27 -19.06
N SER A 24 -4.01 -21.34 -19.60
CA SER A 24 -2.60 -21.67 -19.42
C SER A 24 -1.71 -20.53 -19.96
N PRO A 25 -0.53 -20.28 -19.36
CA PRO A 25 0.42 -19.32 -19.89
C PRO A 25 0.83 -19.70 -21.33
N PRO A 26 1.08 -18.72 -22.22
CA PRO A 26 1.55 -19.03 -23.58
C PRO A 26 2.89 -19.77 -23.49
N GLN A 27 2.97 -20.93 -24.12
CA GLN A 27 4.22 -21.67 -24.22
C GLN A 27 5.24 -20.90 -25.08
N PRO A 28 6.54 -20.97 -24.76
CA PRO A 28 7.58 -20.35 -25.57
C PRO A 28 7.62 -20.97 -26.97
N LEU A 29 7.73 -20.11 -27.98
CA LEU A 29 7.88 -20.50 -29.39
C LEU A 29 9.09 -21.42 -29.55
N LEU A 30 8.84 -22.68 -29.90
CA LEU A 30 9.86 -23.62 -30.35
C LEU A 30 10.43 -23.16 -31.69
N ALA A 31 11.76 -23.29 -31.83
CA ALA A 31 12.52 -23.02 -33.06
C ALA A 31 11.93 -23.78 -34.28
N PRO A 32 12.08 -23.26 -35.52
CA PRO A 32 11.39 -23.80 -36.68
C PRO A 32 11.97 -25.17 -37.08
N GLY A 33 11.27 -26.23 -36.67
CA GLY A 33 11.43 -27.57 -37.23
C GLY A 33 10.70 -27.69 -38.58
N LYS A 34 11.39 -28.26 -39.56
CA LYS A 34 10.92 -28.56 -40.92
C LYS A 34 9.50 -29.16 -40.92
N ARG A 35 8.52 -28.49 -41.56
CA ARG A 35 7.23 -29.11 -41.90
C ARG A 35 7.28 -29.66 -43.31
N ASN A 36 6.90 -30.93 -43.44
CA ASN A 36 6.71 -31.61 -44.72
C ASN A 36 5.51 -31.02 -45.46
N ALA A 37 5.63 -30.97 -46.79
CA ALA A 37 4.57 -30.59 -47.71
C ALA A 37 3.45 -31.64 -47.68
N LYS A 38 2.30 -31.26 -47.11
CA LYS A 38 0.94 -31.74 -47.37
C LYS A 38 0.12 -31.24 -46.19
N ASP A 39 -0.62 -30.16 -46.42
CA ASP A 39 -1.87 -29.77 -45.75
C ASP A 39 -2.18 -28.32 -46.13
N VAL A 40 -2.87 -28.15 -47.26
CA VAL A 40 -3.53 -26.89 -47.66
C VAL A 40 -5.04 -27.16 -47.61
N PRO A 41 -5.84 -26.39 -46.87
CA PRO A 41 -7.29 -26.52 -46.92
C PRO A 41 -7.84 -25.84 -48.19
N ALA A 42 -8.64 -26.59 -48.97
CA ALA A 42 -9.40 -26.09 -50.11
C ALA A 42 -10.74 -25.48 -49.64
N ASP A 43 -11.21 -24.43 -50.32
CA ASP A 43 -12.53 -23.85 -50.07
C ASP A 43 -13.65 -24.58 -50.85
N THR A 44 -14.90 -24.31 -50.47
CA THR A 44 -16.10 -25.07 -50.86
C THR A 44 -16.56 -24.87 -52.32
N HIS A 45 -15.74 -24.29 -53.21
CA HIS A 45 -16.09 -24.12 -54.62
C HIS A 45 -15.03 -24.58 -55.62
N GLY A 46 -13.96 -25.28 -55.20
CA GLY A 46 -13.11 -26.06 -56.11
C GLY A 46 -12.34 -25.26 -57.17
N ASN A 47 -12.13 -23.95 -56.97
CA ASN A 47 -11.36 -23.13 -57.89
C ASN A 47 -9.91 -22.98 -57.40
N VAL A 48 -8.96 -23.46 -58.23
CA VAL A 48 -7.53 -23.27 -58.00
C VAL A 48 -7.15 -21.82 -58.36
N VAL A 49 -6.99 -20.95 -57.37
CA VAL A 49 -6.35 -19.64 -57.58
C VAL A 49 -4.84 -19.87 -57.71
N ARG A 50 -4.34 -19.97 -58.94
CA ARG A 50 -2.91 -19.79 -59.23
C ARG A 50 -2.59 -18.31 -59.07
N LEU A 51 -1.98 -17.94 -57.95
CA LEU A 51 -1.22 -16.69 -57.86
C LEU A 51 0.01 -16.83 -58.75
N GLN A 52 0.00 -16.20 -59.92
CA GLN A 52 1.23 -15.94 -60.66
C GLN A 52 2.04 -14.92 -59.86
N LEU A 53 3.16 -15.37 -59.31
CA LEU A 53 4.23 -14.48 -58.85
C LEU A 53 4.79 -13.79 -60.09
N GLY A 54 4.48 -12.51 -60.26
CA GLY A 54 5.20 -11.65 -61.17
C GLY A 54 6.62 -11.45 -60.64
N ASP A 55 7.60 -11.58 -61.53
CA ASP A 55 9.00 -11.28 -61.26
C ASP A 55 9.15 -9.82 -60.83
N VAL A 56 9.50 -9.61 -59.56
CA VAL A 56 9.96 -8.29 -59.06
C VAL A 56 11.44 -8.42 -58.74
N THR A 57 12.27 -8.19 -59.75
CA THR A 57 13.71 -7.99 -59.60
C THR A 57 14.01 -6.55 -59.24
N ASP A 58 13.64 -6.10 -58.03
CA ASP A 58 14.01 -4.77 -57.53
C ASP A 58 14.74 -4.90 -56.19
N ALA A 59 16.03 -5.22 -56.28
CA ALA A 59 16.94 -5.23 -55.12
C ALA A 59 17.08 -3.83 -54.46
N GLU A 60 16.73 -2.75 -55.17
CA GLU A 60 16.82 -1.38 -54.67
C GLU A 60 15.63 -0.97 -53.77
N ALA A 61 14.46 -1.61 -53.90
CA ALA A 61 13.28 -1.32 -53.07
C ALA A 61 13.31 -2.01 -51.69
N MET A 62 14.17 -3.02 -51.51
CA MET A 62 14.26 -3.81 -50.27
C MET A 62 15.26 -3.24 -49.26
N LEU A 63 16.24 -2.45 -49.71
CA LEU A 63 17.27 -1.86 -48.85
C LEU A 63 16.71 -0.91 -47.77
N PRO A 64 15.78 0.01 -48.08
CA PRO A 64 15.24 0.93 -47.07
C PRO A 64 14.39 0.20 -46.02
N VAL A 65 13.63 -0.82 -46.45
CA VAL A 65 12.74 -1.59 -45.58
C VAL A 65 13.54 -2.47 -44.62
N LEU A 66 14.60 -3.13 -45.10
CA LEU A 66 15.51 -3.91 -44.27
C LEU A 66 16.31 -3.02 -43.29
N LEU A 67 16.75 -1.82 -43.71
CA LEU A 67 17.43 -0.89 -42.81
C LEU A 67 16.49 -0.41 -41.69
N ILE A 68 15.24 -0.11 -42.01
CA ILE A 68 14.21 0.28 -41.02
C ILE A 68 13.94 -0.90 -40.07
N CYS A 69 13.75 -2.13 -40.56
CA CYS A 69 13.50 -3.29 -39.71
C CYS A 69 14.70 -3.68 -38.82
N LEU A 70 15.93 -3.43 -39.25
CA LEU A 70 17.14 -3.72 -38.47
C LEU A 70 17.52 -2.61 -37.48
N LEU A 71 17.21 -1.34 -37.80
CA LEU A 71 17.49 -0.20 -36.93
C LEU A 71 16.34 0.14 -35.97
N TRP A 72 15.10 -0.28 -36.27
CA TRP A 72 13.93 0.00 -35.42
C TRP A 72 14.00 -0.62 -34.03
N PRO A 73 14.45 -1.88 -33.83
CA PRO A 73 14.59 -2.44 -32.48
C PRO A 73 15.63 -1.66 -31.66
N ALA A 74 16.76 -1.29 -32.28
CA ALA A 74 17.83 -0.55 -31.62
C ALA A 74 17.44 0.91 -31.30
N LEU A 75 16.69 1.57 -32.19
CA LEU A 75 16.14 2.91 -31.97
C LEU A 75 14.98 2.92 -30.96
N ALA A 76 14.15 1.87 -30.94
CA ALA A 76 13.11 1.68 -29.92
C ALA A 76 13.72 1.40 -28.54
N GLU A 77 14.77 0.57 -28.45
CA GLU A 77 15.52 0.35 -27.20
C GLU A 77 16.24 1.62 -26.75
N ALA A 78 16.88 2.37 -27.65
CA ALA A 78 17.51 3.65 -27.33
C ALA A 78 16.51 4.73 -26.88
N SER A 79 15.32 4.77 -27.49
CA SER A 79 14.22 5.67 -27.10
C SER A 79 13.57 5.27 -25.76
N LEU A 80 13.53 3.97 -25.44
CA LEU A 80 13.06 3.46 -24.15
C LEU A 80 14.07 3.75 -23.03
N LEU A 81 15.37 3.68 -23.32
CA LEU A 81 16.46 3.98 -22.39
C LEU A 81 16.69 5.49 -22.13
N GLN A 82 16.15 6.37 -23.00
CA GLN A 82 16.31 7.83 -22.90
C GLN A 82 15.16 8.56 -22.20
N THR A 83 14.10 7.88 -21.76
CA THR A 83 13.20 8.50 -20.78
C THR A 83 13.93 8.52 -19.44
N ALA A 84 14.59 9.65 -19.14
CA ALA A 84 15.22 9.87 -17.84
C ALA A 84 14.19 9.57 -16.76
N VAL A 85 14.34 8.42 -16.08
CA VAL A 85 13.33 7.97 -15.12
C VAL A 85 13.29 8.99 -13.99
N LYS A 86 12.22 9.81 -14.00
CA LYS A 86 12.08 10.92 -13.06
C LYS A 86 11.97 10.34 -11.66
N ARG A 87 12.90 10.71 -10.79
CA ARG A 87 12.90 10.25 -9.39
C ARG A 87 11.56 10.61 -8.74
N PRO A 88 10.95 9.70 -7.96
CA PRO A 88 9.75 10.02 -7.21
C PRO A 88 10.05 11.12 -6.19
N VAL A 89 9.20 12.15 -6.14
CA VAL A 89 9.33 13.29 -5.22
C VAL A 89 8.03 13.44 -4.43
N ILE A 90 8.15 13.69 -3.14
CA ILE A 90 7.00 13.97 -2.27
C ILE A 90 6.46 15.37 -2.58
N PRO A 91 5.25 15.53 -3.11
CA PRO A 91 4.69 16.85 -3.40
C PRO A 91 4.32 17.60 -2.11
N CYS A 92 4.32 18.93 -2.13
CA CYS A 92 3.88 19.77 -1.02
C CYS A 92 2.34 19.83 -0.98
N VAL A 93 1.72 18.71 -0.62
CA VAL A 93 0.27 18.58 -0.42
C VAL A 93 0.05 17.96 0.94
N ILE A 94 -0.80 18.56 1.76
CA ILE A 94 -1.13 18.12 3.11
C ILE A 94 -2.56 17.60 3.09
N HIS A 95 -2.72 16.35 3.52
CA HIS A 95 -3.99 15.66 3.65
C HIS A 95 -4.28 15.41 5.13
N GLN A 96 -5.46 15.80 5.59
CA GLN A 96 -6.01 15.36 6.88
C GLN A 96 -7.40 14.79 6.67
N THR A 97 -7.82 13.89 7.56
CA THR A 97 -9.18 13.33 7.54
C THR A 97 -9.90 13.56 8.85
N ALA A 98 -11.18 13.92 8.76
CA ALA A 98 -12.05 14.01 9.92
C ALA A 98 -13.39 13.33 9.65
N LYS A 99 -14.03 12.82 10.71
CA LYS A 99 -15.39 12.24 10.62
C LYS A 99 -16.39 13.22 10.01
N ARG A 100 -16.19 14.53 10.23
CA ARG A 100 -17.11 15.60 9.85
C ARG A 100 -16.35 16.80 9.30
N HIS A 101 -16.98 17.59 8.43
CA HIS A 101 -16.40 18.85 7.92
C HIS A 101 -16.26 19.91 8.99
N GLN A 102 -17.23 19.99 9.91
CA GLN A 102 -17.14 20.88 11.05
C GLN A 102 -16.29 20.22 12.13
N LEU A 103 -15.04 20.66 12.21
CA LEU A 103 -14.08 20.23 13.22
C LEU A 103 -14.49 20.79 14.59
N GLN A 104 -14.17 20.04 15.64
CA GLN A 104 -14.22 20.57 17.01
C GLN A 104 -13.13 21.64 17.18
N GLU A 105 -13.24 22.44 18.25
CA GLU A 105 -12.30 23.54 18.51
C GLU A 105 -10.85 23.07 18.53
N ASN A 106 -10.54 22.00 19.29
CA ASN A 106 -9.19 21.44 19.35
C ASN A 106 -8.71 20.86 18.01
N GLU A 107 -9.58 20.15 17.28
CA GLU A 107 -9.26 19.62 15.94
C GLU A 107 -8.94 20.74 14.95
N SER A 108 -9.69 21.84 15.03
CA SER A 108 -9.45 23.04 14.22
C SER A 108 -8.09 23.66 14.56
N LEU A 109 -7.76 23.79 15.84
CA LEU A 109 -6.47 24.32 16.29
C LEU A 109 -5.30 23.46 15.79
N TRP A 110 -5.39 22.13 15.90
CA TRP A 110 -4.34 21.24 15.42
C TRP A 110 -4.22 21.24 13.90
N ALA A 111 -5.33 21.21 13.17
CA ALA A 111 -5.35 21.33 11.71
C ALA A 111 -4.74 22.67 11.23
N GLU A 112 -5.03 23.76 11.94
CA GLU A 112 -4.50 25.09 11.60
C GLU A 112 -2.98 25.16 11.71
N THR A 113 -2.37 24.41 12.64
CA THR A 113 -0.89 24.37 12.73
C THR A 113 -0.23 23.92 11.43
N TRP A 114 -0.85 23.00 10.68
CA TRP A 114 -0.33 22.54 9.39
C TRP A 114 -0.43 23.63 8.32
N ARG A 115 -1.57 24.33 8.26
CA ARG A 115 -1.81 25.42 7.30
C ARG A 115 -0.89 26.62 7.57
N ALA A 116 -0.88 27.10 8.81
CA ALA A 116 -0.13 28.28 9.21
C ALA A 116 1.39 28.10 9.06
N LYS A 117 1.92 26.89 9.33
CA LYS A 117 3.35 26.61 9.22
C LYS A 117 3.79 26.25 7.79
N ASN A 118 2.88 25.83 6.92
CA ASN A 118 3.19 25.40 5.56
C ASN A 118 2.31 26.11 4.51
N PRO A 119 2.29 27.45 4.47
CA PRO A 119 1.41 28.21 3.57
C PRO A 119 1.67 27.93 2.09
N GLN A 120 2.86 27.42 1.75
CA GLN A 120 3.25 27.02 0.40
C GLN A 120 2.68 25.65 -0.03
N CYS A 121 2.27 24.81 0.92
CA CYS A 121 1.67 23.51 0.62
C CYS A 121 0.18 23.65 0.34
N LYS A 122 -0.34 22.87 -0.61
CA LYS A 122 -1.78 22.72 -0.79
C LYS A 122 -2.34 21.96 0.41
N TYR A 123 -3.37 22.48 1.06
CA TYR A 123 -4.03 21.82 2.18
C TYR A 123 -5.38 21.24 1.75
N LYS A 124 -5.66 20.00 2.11
CA LYS A 124 -6.97 19.37 1.92
C LYS A 124 -7.41 18.60 3.15
N LEU A 125 -8.57 18.99 3.70
CA LEU A 125 -9.30 18.23 4.71
C LEU A 125 -10.36 17.37 4.03
N TRP A 126 -10.23 16.05 4.16
CA TRP A 126 -11.15 15.06 3.63
C TRP A 126 -12.17 14.65 4.69
N ASN A 127 -13.40 14.32 4.26
CA ASN A 127 -14.50 13.94 5.15
C ASN A 127 -15.09 12.56 4.83
N ASP A 128 -15.77 11.98 5.83
CA ASP A 128 -16.64 10.79 5.70
C ASP A 128 -18.02 11.11 6.30
N THR A 129 -18.62 12.25 5.92
CA THR A 129 -19.97 12.61 6.40
C THR A 129 -21.00 11.65 5.82
N ALA A 130 -21.25 10.57 6.59
CA ALA A 130 -22.23 9.54 6.33
C ALA A 130 -23.64 10.13 6.25
N THR A 131 -24.14 10.29 5.02
CA THR A 131 -25.58 10.21 4.71
C THR A 131 -25.71 9.54 3.34
N CYS A 132 -25.67 8.21 3.32
CA CYS A 132 -26.26 7.24 2.36
C CYS A 132 -26.36 7.53 0.84
N HIS A 133 -25.81 8.60 0.30
CA HIS A 133 -25.97 9.01 -1.10
C HIS A 133 -24.72 9.75 -1.58
N ALA A 134 -23.82 9.03 -2.25
CA ALA A 134 -22.97 9.52 -3.36
C ALA A 134 -22.15 10.82 -3.18
N ARG A 135 -21.93 11.34 -1.96
CA ARG A 135 -21.20 12.60 -1.70
C ARG A 135 -20.04 12.42 -0.71
N GLU A 136 -19.36 11.29 -0.79
CA GLU A 136 -18.20 10.97 0.04
C GLU A 136 -16.92 11.14 -0.78
N GLU A 137 -16.13 12.19 -0.53
CA GLU A 137 -14.88 12.42 -1.28
C GLU A 137 -13.89 11.27 -1.10
N ILE A 138 -13.85 10.68 0.10
CA ILE A 138 -13.00 9.53 0.45
C ILE A 138 -13.46 8.27 -0.32
N ALA A 139 -14.76 7.97 -0.32
CA ALA A 139 -15.28 6.81 -1.06
C ALA A 139 -15.20 7.00 -2.58
N GLN A 140 -15.40 8.22 -3.08
CA GLN A 140 -15.21 8.55 -4.48
C GLN A 140 -13.76 8.32 -4.92
N LEU A 141 -12.79 8.68 -4.09
CA LEU A 141 -11.39 8.36 -4.35
C LEU A 141 -11.18 6.84 -4.45
N ALA A 142 -11.71 6.05 -3.50
CA ALA A 142 -11.63 4.60 -3.54
C ALA A 142 -12.26 4.01 -4.82
N ARG A 143 -13.45 4.48 -5.18
CA ARG A 143 -14.19 4.03 -6.37
C ARG A 143 -13.45 4.35 -7.67
N THR A 144 -12.87 5.54 -7.78
CA THR A 144 -12.29 6.04 -9.02
C THR A 144 -10.83 5.63 -9.20
N ARG A 145 -10.06 5.61 -8.11
CA ARG A 145 -8.61 5.33 -8.13
C ARG A 145 -8.24 3.91 -7.78
N SER A 146 -9.14 3.17 -7.13
CA SER A 146 -8.91 1.77 -6.75
C SER A 146 -10.15 0.89 -6.99
N PRO A 147 -10.75 0.91 -8.19
CA PRO A 147 -11.99 0.18 -8.49
C PRO A 147 -11.86 -1.35 -8.36
N ALA A 148 -10.67 -1.88 -8.66
CA ALA A 148 -10.41 -3.33 -8.62
C ALA A 148 -9.86 -3.79 -7.27
N LEU A 149 -9.12 -2.93 -6.56
CA LEU A 149 -8.39 -3.33 -5.37
C LEU A 149 -9.18 -2.99 -4.10
N MET A 150 -9.45 -1.71 -3.81
CA MET A 150 -10.09 -1.29 -2.55
C MET A 150 -11.61 -1.18 -2.63
N TRP A 151 -12.17 -0.75 -3.76
CA TRP A 151 -13.62 -0.58 -3.90
C TRP A 151 -14.44 -1.86 -3.58
N PRO A 152 -14.03 -3.08 -3.99
CA PRO A 152 -14.81 -4.29 -3.72
C PRO A 152 -14.98 -4.65 -2.24
N ILE A 153 -14.16 -4.09 -1.34
CA ILE A 153 -14.26 -4.34 0.10
C ILE A 153 -14.82 -3.12 0.86
N TRP A 154 -14.99 -1.97 0.18
CA TRP A 154 -15.27 -0.68 0.79
C TRP A 154 -16.63 -0.63 1.52
N GLU A 155 -17.72 -0.96 0.83
CA GLU A 155 -19.07 -1.02 1.41
C GLU A 155 -19.54 -2.47 1.65
N GLY A 156 -18.72 -3.45 1.27
CA GLY A 156 -19.16 -4.83 1.04
C GLY A 156 -19.86 -4.89 -0.31
N LEU A 157 -19.53 -5.87 -1.15
CA LEU A 157 -20.12 -6.00 -2.49
C LEU A 157 -21.64 -6.26 -2.42
N CYS A 158 -22.42 -5.18 -2.29
CA CYS A 158 -23.72 -5.02 -2.92
C CYS A 158 -23.54 -4.37 -4.30
N CYS A 159 -22.53 -4.75 -5.07
CA CYS A 159 -22.38 -4.30 -6.46
C CYS A 159 -22.85 -5.41 -7.41
N GLY A 160 -24.10 -5.84 -7.27
CA GLY A 160 -24.80 -6.59 -8.30
C GLY A 160 -25.49 -5.63 -9.28
N HIS A 161 -24.73 -4.97 -10.16
CA HIS A 161 -25.32 -4.47 -11.41
C HIS A 161 -25.26 -5.62 -12.41
N GLY A 162 -26.33 -6.41 -12.46
CA GLY A 162 -26.45 -7.57 -13.34
C GLY A 162 -27.14 -8.73 -12.63
N ALA A 163 -28.20 -9.24 -13.24
CA ALA A 163 -29.08 -10.28 -12.72
C ALA A 163 -28.36 -11.62 -12.50
N HIS A 164 -27.63 -11.78 -11.40
CA HIS A 164 -27.42 -13.06 -10.71
C HIS A 164 -27.01 -12.79 -9.27
N ARG A 165 -28.01 -12.78 -8.39
CA ARG A 165 -27.87 -12.58 -6.95
C ARG A 165 -27.27 -13.85 -6.33
N VAL A 166 -25.96 -13.87 -6.11
CA VAL A 166 -25.39 -14.63 -4.99
C VAL A 166 -25.12 -13.62 -3.88
N THR A 167 -26.09 -13.44 -2.99
CA THR A 167 -25.93 -12.67 -1.75
C THR A 167 -24.95 -13.40 -0.84
N MET A 168 -23.66 -13.10 -0.97
CA MET A 168 -22.70 -13.34 0.10
C MET A 168 -22.83 -12.18 1.08
N ASN A 169 -23.20 -12.45 2.33
CA ASN A 169 -23.19 -11.49 3.44
C ASN A 169 -21.75 -11.03 3.73
N VAL A 170 -21.20 -10.16 2.88
CA VAL A 170 -19.84 -9.64 2.99
C VAL A 170 -19.93 -8.24 3.61
N ARG A 171 -19.63 -8.15 4.91
CA ARG A 171 -19.61 -6.89 5.65
C ARG A 171 -18.48 -5.99 5.15
N GLY A 172 -18.79 -4.82 4.62
CA GLY A 172 -17.81 -3.81 4.21
C GLY A 172 -16.92 -3.30 5.33
N LEU A 173 -15.95 -2.47 4.97
CA LEU A 173 -15.08 -1.80 5.92
C LEU A 173 -15.88 -0.86 6.84
N THR A 174 -15.54 -0.87 8.12
CA THR A 174 -16.07 0.09 9.09
C THR A 174 -15.51 1.50 8.81
N PRO A 175 -16.12 2.58 9.33
CA PRO A 175 -15.59 3.94 9.13
C PRO A 175 -14.12 4.12 9.53
N VAL A 176 -13.70 3.49 10.64
CA VAL A 176 -12.29 3.51 11.07
C VAL A 176 -11.39 2.81 10.06
N GLN A 177 -11.82 1.65 9.55
CA GLN A 177 -11.09 0.88 8.54
C GLN A 177 -11.03 1.62 7.19
N ARG A 178 -12.06 2.38 6.83
CA ARG A 178 -12.04 3.24 5.64
C ARG A 178 -11.09 4.41 5.79
N ALA A 179 -11.07 5.07 6.94
CA ALA A 179 -10.08 6.10 7.24
C ALA A 179 -8.65 5.54 7.19
N ASP A 180 -8.47 4.31 7.69
CA ASP A 180 -7.20 3.59 7.57
C ASP A 180 -6.78 3.33 6.12
N VAL A 181 -7.68 2.81 5.28
CA VAL A 181 -7.34 2.58 3.86
C VAL A 181 -7.10 3.90 3.12
N PHE A 182 -7.91 4.92 3.43
CA PHE A 182 -7.87 6.19 2.74
C PHE A 182 -6.49 6.85 2.79
N ARG A 183 -5.82 6.85 3.95
CA ARG A 183 -4.50 7.49 4.06
C ARG A 183 -3.45 6.84 3.16
N TYR A 184 -3.53 5.53 2.94
CA TYR A 184 -2.64 4.85 1.99
C TYR A 184 -3.02 5.19 0.56
N LEU A 185 -4.33 5.17 0.26
CA LEU A 185 -4.84 5.41 -1.08
C LEU A 185 -4.56 6.84 -1.55
N VAL A 186 -4.80 7.85 -0.70
CA VAL A 186 -4.59 9.26 -1.08
C VAL A 186 -3.11 9.56 -1.31
N LEU A 187 -2.22 9.01 -0.48
CA LEU A 187 -0.78 9.15 -0.68
C LEU A 187 -0.30 8.36 -1.90
N TRP A 188 -0.89 7.21 -2.20
CA TRP A 188 -0.56 6.47 -3.42
C TRP A 188 -1.03 7.19 -4.69
N ASP A 189 -2.23 7.77 -4.68
CA ASP A 189 -2.81 8.50 -5.83
C ASP A 189 -2.16 9.87 -6.04
N GLN A 190 -2.03 10.66 -4.97
CA GLN A 190 -1.68 12.09 -5.03
C GLN A 190 -0.31 12.41 -4.47
N GLY A 191 0.28 11.49 -3.68
CA GLY A 191 1.45 11.78 -2.85
C GLY A 191 1.15 12.76 -1.73
N GLY A 192 2.19 13.30 -1.14
CA GLY A 192 2.14 14.36 -0.15
C GLY A 192 2.38 13.88 1.26
N TYR A 193 1.82 14.62 2.21
CA TYR A 193 1.93 14.41 3.65
C TYR A 193 0.52 14.14 4.17
N TYR A 194 0.35 13.02 4.85
CA TYR A 194 -0.86 12.71 5.58
C TYR A 194 -0.61 12.90 7.07
N ALA A 195 -1.56 13.51 7.77
CA ALA A 195 -1.61 13.54 9.22
C ALA A 195 -3.05 13.36 9.70
N ASP A 196 -3.26 12.59 10.78
CA ASP A 196 -4.55 12.58 11.46
C ASP A 196 -4.92 14.01 11.93
N VAL A 197 -6.22 14.30 12.03
CA VAL A 197 -6.69 15.65 12.39
C VAL A 197 -6.29 16.07 13.81
N ASP A 198 -6.02 15.08 14.68
CA ASP A 198 -5.50 15.25 16.03
C ASP A 198 -3.97 15.16 16.13
N ALA A 199 -3.27 15.29 15.01
CA ALA A 199 -1.84 15.53 14.96
C ALA A 199 -1.55 17.00 14.63
N ALA A 200 -0.82 17.70 15.50
CA ALA A 200 -0.39 19.07 15.27
C ALA A 200 1.03 19.13 14.69
N CYS A 201 1.22 19.98 13.70
CA CYS A 201 2.52 20.34 13.13
C CYS A 201 3.26 21.24 14.13
N THR A 202 4.38 20.80 14.70
CA THR A 202 5.16 21.63 15.64
C THR A 202 6.23 22.44 14.90
N LEU A 203 6.83 21.85 13.86
CA LEU A 203 7.76 22.53 12.95
C LEU A 203 7.22 22.50 11.51
N PRO A 204 7.55 23.50 10.66
CA PRO A 204 7.25 23.44 9.23
C PRO A 204 8.04 22.33 8.53
N ILE A 205 7.49 21.79 7.43
CA ILE A 205 8.01 20.62 6.71
C ILE A 205 9.42 20.87 6.16
N ASP A 206 9.72 22.09 5.72
CA ASP A 206 11.05 22.48 5.21
C ASP A 206 12.16 22.37 6.27
N GLN A 207 11.81 22.38 7.56
CA GLN A 207 12.73 22.21 8.69
C GLN A 207 12.87 20.75 9.13
N TYR A 208 12.21 19.78 8.49
CA TYR A 208 12.30 18.37 8.90
C TYR A 208 13.67 17.75 8.59
N LYS A 209 14.53 18.42 7.80
CA LYS A 209 15.87 17.94 7.41
C LYS A 209 15.83 16.54 6.77
N ILE A 210 14.81 16.29 5.94
CA ILE A 210 14.66 15.02 5.21
C ILE A 210 15.65 15.00 4.03
N PRO A 211 16.31 13.86 3.74
CA PRO A 211 17.14 13.75 2.53
C PRO A 211 16.34 14.07 1.25
N LYS A 212 16.98 14.78 0.31
CA LYS A 212 16.32 15.22 -0.92
C LYS A 212 15.86 14.05 -1.81
N GLU A 213 16.50 12.90 -1.65
CA GLU A 213 16.22 11.66 -2.36
C GLU A 213 15.03 10.89 -1.78
N ALA A 214 14.55 11.25 -0.58
CA ALA A 214 13.47 10.55 0.08
C ALA A 214 12.16 10.68 -0.71
N SER A 215 11.60 9.53 -1.05
CA SER A 215 10.30 9.38 -1.72
C SER A 215 9.21 8.89 -0.77
N MET A 216 9.56 8.56 0.47
CA MET A 216 8.64 8.17 1.53
C MET A 216 9.24 8.51 2.89
N ILE A 217 8.38 8.87 3.83
CA ILE A 217 8.72 9.12 5.22
C ILE A 217 7.81 8.28 6.09
N VAL A 218 8.43 7.48 6.95
CA VAL A 218 7.76 6.62 7.92
C VAL A 218 8.40 6.84 9.27
N GLY A 219 7.63 6.90 10.35
CA GLY A 219 8.16 6.95 11.71
C GLY A 219 7.95 5.65 12.45
N TYR A 220 8.86 5.30 13.36
CA TYR A 220 8.59 4.27 14.35
C TYR A 220 7.55 4.74 15.37
N GLU A 221 6.58 3.90 15.74
CA GLU A 221 5.60 4.26 16.78
C GLU A 221 6.19 4.12 18.19
N MET A 222 7.27 3.36 18.33
CA MET A 222 8.03 3.20 19.57
C MET A 222 9.53 3.14 19.28
N GLY A 223 10.34 3.80 20.11
CA GLY A 223 11.79 3.88 19.93
C GLY A 223 12.58 2.60 20.24
N HIS A 224 11.89 1.50 20.56
CA HIS A 224 12.51 0.22 20.88
C HIS A 224 11.56 -0.92 20.55
N ARG A 225 12.14 -2.11 20.34
CA ARG A 225 11.37 -3.35 20.18
C ARG A 225 10.70 -3.77 21.49
N LEU A 226 9.39 -3.97 21.43
CA LEU A 226 8.59 -4.37 22.59
C LEU A 226 8.71 -5.87 22.88
N LYS A 227 8.75 -6.23 24.17
CA LYS A 227 8.48 -7.60 24.61
C LYS A 227 7.01 -7.94 24.39
N GLU A 228 6.70 -9.20 24.13
CA GLU A 228 5.35 -9.67 23.80
C GLU A 228 4.30 -9.25 24.85
N LYS A 229 4.61 -9.40 26.15
CA LYS A 229 3.74 -8.95 27.24
C LYS A 229 3.41 -7.45 27.13
N ARG A 230 4.43 -6.61 26.95
CA ARG A 230 4.27 -5.15 26.87
C ARG A 230 3.51 -4.75 25.60
N ARG A 231 3.80 -5.38 24.46
CA ARG A 231 3.07 -5.20 23.20
C ARG A 231 1.57 -5.45 23.39
N ALA A 232 1.23 -6.56 24.06
CA ALA A 232 -0.17 -6.91 24.34
C ALA A 232 -0.84 -5.89 25.27
N GLU A 233 -0.17 -5.46 26.35
CA GLU A 233 -0.67 -4.44 27.29
C GLU A 233 -1.05 -3.13 26.58
N ILE A 234 -0.18 -2.62 25.71
CA ILE A 234 -0.42 -1.37 24.97
C ILE A 234 -1.23 -1.57 23.68
N LYS A 235 -1.65 -2.81 23.40
CA LYS A 235 -2.46 -3.24 22.25
C LYS A 235 -1.83 -2.92 20.90
N PHE A 236 -0.50 -3.03 20.79
CA PHE A 236 0.18 -2.91 19.49
C PHE A 236 -0.01 -4.20 18.69
N ALA A 237 -0.14 -4.08 17.37
CA ALA A 237 -0.26 -5.24 16.49
C ALA A 237 1.09 -5.95 16.28
N ARG A 238 2.20 -5.22 16.40
CA ARG A 238 3.57 -5.73 16.18
C ARG A 238 4.51 -5.30 17.30
N MET A 239 5.57 -6.08 17.52
CA MET A 239 6.62 -5.73 18.49
C MET A 239 7.44 -4.50 18.04
N GLU A 240 7.59 -4.35 16.73
CA GLU A 240 8.06 -3.14 16.06
C GLU A 240 6.95 -2.69 15.13
N GLN A 241 6.43 -1.50 15.38
CA GLN A 241 5.29 -0.94 14.68
C GLN A 241 5.64 0.45 14.18
N PHE A 242 5.18 0.78 12.98
CA PHE A 242 5.37 2.08 12.37
C PHE A 242 4.09 2.91 12.47
N GLN A 243 4.27 4.22 12.59
CA GLN A 243 3.20 5.19 12.68
C GLN A 243 2.49 5.28 11.35
N GLN A 244 1.17 5.11 11.37
CA GLN A 244 0.31 5.36 10.21
C GLN A 244 -0.42 6.70 10.28
N TRP A 245 -0.44 7.35 11.45
CA TRP A 245 -1.17 8.60 11.68
C TRP A 245 -0.40 9.83 11.19
N PHE A 246 0.88 9.70 10.85
CA PHE A 246 1.68 10.67 10.11
C PHE A 246 2.60 9.94 9.12
N LEU A 247 2.47 10.27 7.84
CA LEU A 247 3.15 9.62 6.73
C LEU A 247 3.44 10.63 5.64
N ALA A 248 4.47 10.42 4.84
CA ALA A 248 4.62 11.14 3.58
C ALA A 248 5.07 10.22 2.46
N SER A 249 4.63 10.47 1.23
CA SER A 249 5.00 9.63 0.09
C SER A 249 4.93 10.38 -1.23
N ALA A 250 5.76 9.99 -2.17
CA ALA A 250 5.57 10.30 -3.58
C ALA A 250 4.41 9.44 -4.15
N PRO A 251 3.65 9.92 -5.14
CA PRO A 251 2.58 9.14 -5.76
C PRO A 251 3.16 7.87 -6.41
N GLY A 252 2.38 6.77 -6.38
CA GLY A 252 2.74 5.48 -6.95
C GLY A 252 3.65 4.60 -6.07
N ASN A 253 3.88 4.97 -4.81
CA ASN A 253 4.83 4.25 -3.95
C ASN A 253 4.47 2.76 -3.74
N PRO A 254 5.41 1.82 -3.96
CA PRO A 254 5.15 0.38 -3.89
C PRO A 254 4.77 -0.10 -2.49
N VAL A 255 5.25 0.56 -1.43
CA VAL A 255 4.90 0.22 -0.04
C VAL A 255 3.42 0.43 0.22
N LEU A 256 2.86 1.54 -0.29
CA LEU A 256 1.44 1.86 -0.13
C LEU A 256 0.55 0.94 -0.96
N LEU A 257 0.95 0.63 -2.20
CA LEU A 257 0.27 -0.37 -3.02
C LEU A 257 0.25 -1.73 -2.31
N ARG A 258 1.43 -2.16 -1.83
CA ARG A 258 1.59 -3.43 -1.13
C ARG A 258 0.76 -3.48 0.16
N CYS A 259 0.69 -2.39 0.92
CA CYS A 259 -0.20 -2.27 2.07
C CYS A 259 -1.66 -2.53 1.67
N MET A 260 -2.15 -1.89 0.62
CA MET A 260 -3.52 -2.11 0.12
C MET A 260 -3.75 -3.55 -0.37
N GLU A 261 -2.78 -4.18 -1.03
CA GLU A 261 -2.86 -5.59 -1.41
C GLU A 261 -2.95 -6.52 -0.18
N LEU A 262 -2.14 -6.28 0.84
CA LEU A 262 -2.19 -7.02 2.11
C LEU A 262 -3.54 -6.82 2.81
N ILE A 263 -4.10 -5.61 2.80
CA ILE A 263 -5.45 -5.34 3.33
C ILE A 263 -6.48 -6.20 2.58
N ARG A 264 -6.45 -6.21 1.25
CA ARG A 264 -7.35 -7.01 0.42
C ARG A 264 -7.22 -8.50 0.75
N GLN A 265 -6.00 -9.00 0.86
CA GLN A 265 -5.72 -10.39 1.21
C GLN A 265 -6.25 -10.73 2.61
N ARG A 266 -5.95 -9.92 3.63
CA ARG A 266 -6.40 -10.12 5.02
C ARG A 266 -7.90 -10.04 5.18
N TYR A 267 -8.54 -9.19 4.38
CA TYR A 267 -9.99 -9.12 4.31
C TYR A 267 -10.57 -10.46 3.83
N THR A 268 -9.97 -11.09 2.80
CA THR A 268 -10.40 -12.43 2.35
C THR A 268 -10.13 -13.52 3.40
N TRP A 269 -9.05 -13.37 4.18
CA TRP A 269 -8.72 -14.24 5.31
C TRP A 269 -9.54 -13.98 6.58
N LYS A 270 -10.48 -13.01 6.54
CA LYS A 270 -11.35 -12.67 7.67
C LYS A 270 -10.59 -12.24 8.93
N ILE A 271 -9.49 -11.52 8.77
CA ILE A 271 -8.81 -10.89 9.92
C ILE A 271 -9.75 -9.85 10.54
N GLU A 272 -10.20 -10.10 11.77
CA GLU A 272 -11.20 -9.24 12.43
C GLU A 272 -10.58 -8.02 13.12
N SER A 273 -9.33 -8.13 13.57
CA SER A 273 -8.64 -7.04 14.27
C SER A 273 -8.42 -5.86 13.33
N THR A 274 -9.06 -4.71 13.59
CA THR A 274 -8.85 -3.46 12.83
C THR A 274 -7.38 -3.10 12.73
N LEU A 275 -6.61 -3.25 13.83
CA LEU A 275 -5.19 -2.94 13.85
C LEU A 275 -4.37 -3.84 12.90
N GLY A 276 -4.78 -5.11 12.76
CA GLY A 276 -4.12 -6.07 11.87
C GLY A 276 -4.67 -6.07 10.44
N LEU A 277 -5.92 -5.67 10.24
CA LEU A 277 -6.60 -5.66 8.95
C LEU A 277 -6.26 -4.43 8.12
N THR A 278 -6.46 -3.23 8.67
CA THR A 278 -6.28 -1.93 7.98
C THR A 278 -5.32 -0.98 8.69
N GLY A 279 -5.17 -1.17 10.01
CA GLY A 279 -4.42 -0.28 10.88
C GLY A 279 -2.89 -0.47 10.85
N PRO A 280 -2.18 -0.11 11.93
CA PRO A 280 -0.74 0.00 11.91
C PRO A 280 -0.03 -1.35 11.75
N GLY A 281 -0.70 -2.47 12.04
CA GLY A 281 -0.13 -3.80 11.88
C GLY A 281 0.14 -4.14 10.42
N VAL A 282 -0.86 -4.01 9.54
CA VAL A 282 -0.70 -4.30 8.10
C VAL A 282 0.25 -3.32 7.42
N PHE A 283 0.21 -2.06 7.81
CA PHE A 283 1.16 -1.07 7.31
C PHE A 283 2.59 -1.40 7.72
N SER A 284 2.79 -1.82 8.97
CA SER A 284 4.12 -2.21 9.44
C SER A 284 4.65 -3.42 8.67
N ASP A 285 3.79 -4.37 8.31
CA ASP A 285 4.20 -5.52 7.51
C ASP A 285 4.65 -5.10 6.10
N ALA A 286 3.92 -4.18 5.44
CA ALA A 286 4.32 -3.65 4.14
C ALA A 286 5.66 -2.88 4.19
N VAL A 287 5.87 -2.09 5.24
CA VAL A 287 7.14 -1.39 5.47
C VAL A 287 8.29 -2.38 5.70
N GLN A 288 8.09 -3.40 6.53
CA GLN A 288 9.12 -4.41 6.76
C GLN A 288 9.46 -5.19 5.49
N GLU A 289 8.47 -5.57 4.68
CA GLU A 289 8.73 -6.23 3.40
C GLU A 289 9.63 -5.38 2.50
N PHE A 290 9.40 -4.06 2.42
CA PHE A 290 10.27 -3.15 1.66
C PHE A 290 11.69 -3.06 2.21
N LEU A 291 11.82 -2.94 3.53
CA LEU A 291 13.13 -2.84 4.19
C LEU A 291 13.96 -4.12 4.05
N GLN A 292 13.32 -5.27 3.78
CA GLN A 292 13.99 -6.56 3.58
C GLN A 292 14.44 -6.83 2.14
N GLN A 293 14.03 -6.03 1.15
CA GLN A 293 14.21 -6.40 -0.27
C GLN A 293 15.66 -6.38 -0.78
N ASP A 294 16.58 -5.64 -0.14
CA ASP A 294 17.89 -5.35 -0.74
C ASP A 294 19.11 -5.66 0.12
N ASP A 295 18.97 -6.52 1.13
CA ASP A 295 20.14 -6.89 1.92
C ASP A 295 20.14 -8.39 2.29
N HIS A 296 21.00 -9.16 1.63
CA HIS A 296 21.36 -10.52 2.08
C HIS A 296 21.96 -10.47 3.49
N ARG A 297 22.61 -9.36 3.85
CA ARG A 297 23.05 -9.09 5.22
C ARG A 297 21.90 -8.71 6.11
N ALA A 298 20.71 -8.28 5.66
CA ALA A 298 19.58 -8.07 6.57
C ALA A 298 19.15 -9.39 7.21
N VAL A 299 19.24 -10.52 6.49
CA VAL A 299 18.97 -11.83 7.09
C VAL A 299 20.09 -12.22 8.07
N GLU A 300 21.36 -12.10 7.68
CA GLU A 300 22.49 -12.43 8.56
C GLU A 300 22.58 -11.51 9.80
N GLU A 301 22.29 -10.23 9.61
CA GLU A 301 22.24 -9.19 10.63
C GLU A 301 21.04 -9.39 11.53
N GLU A 302 19.86 -9.71 11.00
CA GLU A 302 18.69 -10.09 11.81
C GLU A 302 18.98 -11.36 12.62
N VAL A 303 19.67 -12.35 12.04
CA VAL A 303 20.14 -13.54 12.77
C VAL A 303 21.15 -13.14 13.86
N ARG A 304 22.13 -12.28 13.55
CA ARG A 304 23.15 -11.80 14.49
C ARG A 304 22.53 -11.01 15.64
N ILE A 305 21.62 -10.07 15.34
CA ILE A 305 20.86 -9.27 16.30
C ILE A 305 20.04 -10.20 17.20
N ARG A 306 19.30 -11.16 16.63
CA ARG A 306 18.48 -12.10 17.41
C ARG A 306 19.29 -13.06 18.28
N ARG A 307 20.52 -13.39 17.86
CA ARG A 307 21.45 -14.23 18.64
C ARG A 307 22.26 -13.44 19.67
N THR A 308 22.28 -12.12 19.58
CA THR A 308 23.00 -11.26 20.53
C THR A 308 22.05 -10.80 21.63
N PRO A 309 22.29 -11.14 22.90
CA PRO A 309 21.45 -10.72 24.01
C PRO A 309 21.72 -9.25 24.37
N LYS A 310 21.23 -8.32 23.55
CA LYS A 310 20.98 -6.94 23.97
C LYS A 310 19.52 -6.64 23.73
N VAL A 311 18.77 -6.58 24.83
CA VAL A 311 17.38 -6.16 24.88
C VAL A 311 17.36 -4.68 24.47
N HIS A 312 16.42 -4.28 23.60
CA HIS A 312 16.14 -2.87 23.22
C HIS A 312 16.90 -2.27 22.02
N PHE A 313 16.94 -2.94 20.86
CA PHE A 313 17.27 -2.25 19.61
C PHE A 313 16.21 -2.51 18.53
N LEU A 314 15.94 -1.49 17.71
CA LEU A 314 15.06 -1.56 16.54
C LEU A 314 15.76 -2.37 15.45
N SER A 315 15.04 -3.22 14.70
CA SER A 315 15.64 -3.97 13.59
C SER A 315 16.28 -3.06 12.53
N TYR A 316 15.75 -1.85 12.36
CA TYR A 316 16.27 -0.85 11.43
C TYR A 316 16.66 0.43 12.17
N PRO A 317 17.91 0.89 12.09
CA PRO A 317 18.31 2.20 12.58
C PRO A 317 17.37 3.31 12.09
N SER A 318 16.94 4.16 13.03
CA SER A 318 16.20 5.39 12.75
C SER A 318 17.12 6.46 12.13
N GLU A 319 16.52 7.55 11.65
CA GLU A 319 17.21 8.63 10.92
C GLU A 319 18.11 8.09 9.79
N THR A 320 17.61 7.09 9.08
CA THR A 320 18.34 6.37 8.05
C THR A 320 17.51 6.28 6.77
N LEU A 321 18.19 6.42 5.63
CA LEU A 321 17.60 6.31 4.30
C LEU A 321 17.79 4.89 3.77
N TYR A 322 16.68 4.16 3.65
CA TYR A 322 16.64 2.85 3.01
C TYR A 322 16.17 3.00 1.57
N GLY A 323 16.49 2.07 0.69
CA GLY A 323 15.98 2.18 -0.67
C GLY A 323 16.08 0.91 -1.49
N SER A 324 15.08 0.76 -2.36
CA SER A 324 15.02 -0.29 -3.37
C SER A 324 14.68 0.29 -4.73
N GLY A 325 15.56 0.06 -5.70
CA GLY A 325 15.54 0.73 -6.99
C GLY A 325 15.45 2.26 -6.86
N LEU A 326 14.38 2.84 -7.40
CA LEU A 326 14.12 4.28 -7.42
C LEU A 326 13.48 4.82 -6.13
N TRP A 327 12.97 3.93 -5.28
CA TRP A 327 12.23 4.31 -4.08
C TRP A 327 13.17 4.38 -2.90
N LYS A 328 13.18 5.53 -2.22
CA LYS A 328 13.93 5.77 -0.99
C LYS A 328 12.96 6.08 0.16
N MET A 329 13.08 5.38 1.26
CA MET A 329 12.30 5.55 2.48
C MET A 329 13.20 6.13 3.57
N TRP A 330 12.86 7.32 4.04
CA TRP A 330 13.46 7.90 5.24
C TRP A 330 12.71 7.40 6.47
N LEU A 331 13.42 6.70 7.35
CA LEU A 331 12.86 6.18 8.59
C LEU A 331 13.12 7.14 9.73
N LEU A 332 12.09 7.81 10.24
CA LEU A 332 12.16 8.75 11.35
C LEU A 332 12.21 8.03 12.70
N ALA A 333 13.01 8.60 13.61
CA ALA A 333 13.00 8.23 15.02
C ALA A 333 11.64 8.50 15.65
N ALA A 334 11.22 7.63 16.57
CA ALA A 334 9.88 7.70 17.18
C ALA A 334 9.61 9.05 17.88
N GLY A 335 10.66 9.71 18.39
CA GLY A 335 10.54 10.98 19.14
C GLY A 335 10.30 12.21 18.30
N ARG A 336 10.54 12.11 16.99
CA ARG A 336 10.30 13.21 16.05
C ARG A 336 8.82 13.36 15.72
N ALA A 337 8.04 12.30 15.87
CA ALA A 337 6.60 12.31 15.72
C ALA A 337 5.98 11.61 16.93
N LYS A 338 5.69 12.33 18.02
CA LYS A 338 5.38 11.68 19.31
C LYS A 338 4.02 12.00 19.90
N VAL A 339 3.60 11.13 20.82
CA VAL A 339 2.44 11.30 21.68
C VAL A 339 2.73 12.35 22.75
N SER A 340 1.73 13.16 23.13
CA SER A 340 1.88 14.24 24.13
C SER A 340 2.39 13.82 25.52
N ALA A 341 2.47 12.53 25.86
CA ALA A 341 2.83 12.08 27.21
C ALA A 341 3.66 10.79 27.32
N MET A 342 3.88 10.02 26.24
CA MET A 342 4.55 8.72 26.37
C MET A 342 5.49 8.38 25.20
N VAL A 343 6.71 8.04 25.63
CA VAL A 343 7.76 7.21 25.03
C VAL A 343 8.25 7.53 23.62
N ALA A 344 9.46 8.09 23.60
CA ALA A 344 10.42 7.98 22.50
C ALA A 344 11.89 8.03 22.94
N ARG A 345 12.14 8.19 24.24
CA ARG A 345 13.48 8.38 24.86
C ARG A 345 14.41 7.17 24.82
N GLU A 346 13.99 6.10 24.15
CA GLU A 346 14.73 4.85 24.09
C GLU A 346 15.31 4.58 22.69
N ASP A 347 15.08 5.48 21.71
CA ASP A 347 15.63 5.39 20.36
C ASP A 347 17.05 6.01 20.31
N PRO A 348 18.11 5.21 20.05
CA PRO A 348 19.47 5.70 19.88
C PRO A 348 19.58 6.48 18.55
N GLY A 349 19.22 7.76 18.60
CA GLY A 349 19.08 8.62 17.42
C GLY A 349 18.00 9.70 17.57
N GLU A 350 17.29 9.74 18.69
CA GLU A 350 16.23 10.72 18.94
C GLU A 350 16.75 12.16 18.78
N ALA A 351 16.40 12.79 17.64
CA ALA A 351 16.65 14.21 17.46
C ALA A 351 15.80 14.99 18.49
N PRO A 352 16.34 16.07 19.10
CA PRO A 352 15.66 16.79 20.18
C PRO A 352 14.37 17.49 19.73
N GLN A 353 14.11 17.55 18.43
CA GLN A 353 13.04 18.32 17.83
C GLN A 353 11.83 17.46 17.54
N ASN A 354 10.75 17.75 18.26
CA ASN A 354 9.43 17.25 17.93
C ASN A 354 8.94 17.95 16.65
N LEU A 355 8.67 17.18 15.59
CA LEU A 355 8.17 17.67 14.29
C LEU A 355 6.65 17.66 14.23
N VAL A 356 6.05 16.63 14.81
CA VAL A 356 4.60 16.40 14.84
C VAL A 356 4.19 15.86 16.20
N LYS A 357 3.14 16.43 16.78
CA LYS A 357 2.61 16.03 18.08
C LYS A 357 1.22 15.42 17.93
N HIS A 358 1.05 14.15 18.30
CA HIS A 358 -0.23 13.46 18.26
C HIS A 358 -0.97 13.53 19.60
N TYR A 359 -2.24 13.90 19.59
CA TYR A 359 -3.07 14.12 20.79
C TYR A 359 -3.98 12.94 21.13
N PHE A 360 -4.17 11.96 20.24
CA PHE A 360 -5.03 10.78 20.44
C PHE A 360 -6.45 11.13 20.90
N ALA A 361 -6.98 12.25 20.43
CA ALA A 361 -8.38 12.59 20.57
C ALA A 361 -9.27 11.55 19.87
N GLY A 362 -8.72 10.81 18.91
CA GLY A 362 -9.32 9.58 18.39
C GLY A 362 -10.69 9.83 17.78
N SER A 363 -10.80 10.88 16.97
CA SER A 363 -12.07 11.34 16.41
C SER A 363 -12.81 10.26 15.63
N TRP A 364 -12.10 9.25 15.10
CA TRP A 364 -12.66 8.10 14.41
C TRP A 364 -13.16 6.96 15.31
N LYS A 365 -12.67 6.89 16.55
CA LYS A 365 -13.03 5.86 17.52
C LYS A 365 -14.39 6.13 18.16
N THR A 366 -15.05 5.08 18.62
CA THR A 366 -16.31 5.13 19.37
C THR A 366 -16.06 5.16 20.88
N GLU A 367 -17.05 5.53 21.69
CA GLU A 367 -16.93 5.58 23.15
C GLU A 367 -16.53 4.22 23.76
N LYS A 368 -17.01 3.10 23.17
CA LYS A 368 -16.58 1.73 23.50
C LYS A 368 -15.09 1.49 23.26
N ASP A 369 -14.50 2.10 22.23
CA ASP A 369 -13.07 1.97 21.94
C ASP A 369 -12.22 2.69 23.02
N PHE A 370 -12.73 3.77 23.60
CA PHE A 370 -12.08 4.50 24.70
C PHE A 370 -12.21 3.78 26.05
N GLU A 371 -13.38 3.21 26.36
CA GLU A 371 -13.60 2.41 27.58
C GLU A 371 -12.67 1.21 27.64
N SER A 372 -12.46 0.54 26.49
CA SER A 372 -11.52 -0.59 26.40
C SER A 372 -10.10 -0.22 26.79
N ARG A 373 -9.68 1.05 26.59
CA ARG A 373 -8.34 1.54 26.94
C ARG A 373 -8.25 2.01 28.39
N ARG A 374 -9.27 2.66 28.93
CA ARG A 374 -9.31 3.08 30.35
C ARG A 374 -9.31 1.89 31.32
N ALA A 375 -9.94 0.78 30.94
CA ALA A 375 -9.90 -0.45 31.72
C ALA A 375 -8.55 -1.20 31.68
N SER A 376 -7.57 -0.70 30.91
CA SER A 376 -6.25 -1.31 30.71
C SER A 376 -5.08 -0.46 31.26
N VAL A 377 -5.37 0.61 32.00
CA VAL A 377 -4.37 1.47 32.66
C VAL A 377 -4.30 1.14 34.14
#